data_AF-A0AAV0BGT1-F1
#
_entry.id   AF-A0AAV0BGT1-F1
#
_cell.length_a   1.000
_cell.length_b   1.000
_cell.length_c   1.000
_cell.angle_alpha   90.00
_cell.angle_beta   90.00
_cell.angle_gamma   90.00
#
_symmetry.space_group_name_H-M   'P 1'
#
loop_
_entity.id
_entity.type
_entity.pdbx_description
1 polymer ?
#
loop_
_entity_poly.entity_id
_entity_poly.type
_entity_poly.pdbx_seq_one_letter_code
_entity_poly.pdbx_strand_id
1 'polypeptide(L)'
;MSWSIVLALAYSHELPCYRIKHGLTNWTAAYAAGLLVARRALLKLGLADKYEGVEEREGDLVLTKANEEGPCPFKALIDVGLRTTSTCACVFGAMKGR
;
A
#
# COMPACT_ATOMS: atom_id res chain seq x y z
N MET A 1 5.90 -22.06 -18.89
CA MET A 1 6.59 -20.75 -18.94
C MET A 1 5.87 -19.84 -17.94
N SER A 2 6.22 -19.90 -16.66
CA SER A 2 5.49 -19.22 -15.59
C SER A 2 6.14 -17.88 -15.28
N TRP A 3 5.66 -16.83 -15.92
CA TRP A 3 6.00 -15.44 -15.57
C TRP A 3 5.16 -14.97 -14.37
N SER A 4 5.69 -14.00 -13.62
CA SER A 4 5.08 -13.39 -12.43
C SER A 4 3.66 -12.88 -12.70
N ILE A 5 2.70 -13.22 -11.84
CA ILE A 5 1.30 -12.80 -11.97
C ILE A 5 1.06 -11.54 -11.14
N VAL A 6 0.41 -10.54 -11.73
CA VAL A 6 0.06 -9.29 -11.05
C VAL A 6 -1.34 -9.39 -10.44
N LEU A 7 -1.44 -9.36 -9.10
CA LEU A 7 -2.72 -9.37 -8.39
C LEU A 7 -3.44 -8.01 -8.46
N ALA A 8 -2.72 -6.93 -8.18
CA ALA A 8 -3.22 -5.56 -8.19
C ALA A 8 -2.08 -4.60 -8.58
N LEU A 9 -2.45 -3.46 -9.15
CA LEU A 9 -1.52 -2.40 -9.56
C LEU A 9 -2.10 -1.03 -9.20
N ALA A 10 -1.21 -0.09 -8.93
CA ALA A 10 -1.53 1.33 -8.77
C ALA A 10 -0.37 2.17 -9.33
N TYR A 11 -0.69 3.30 -9.92
CA TYR A 11 0.27 4.21 -10.52
C TYR A 11 0.05 5.64 -10.01
N SER A 12 1.13 6.38 -9.76
CA SER A 12 1.00 7.77 -9.31
C SER A 12 0.25 8.69 -10.29
N HIS A 13 0.21 8.35 -11.58
CA HIS A 13 -0.53 9.13 -12.59
C HIS A 13 -2.06 9.02 -12.46
N GLU A 14 -2.57 8.10 -11.64
CA GLU A 14 -4.00 7.99 -11.36
C GLU A 14 -4.44 8.82 -10.14
N LEU A 15 -3.48 9.30 -9.34
CA LEU A 15 -3.72 10.17 -8.18
C LEU A 15 -4.45 11.49 -8.50
N PRO A 16 -4.33 12.09 -9.71
CA PRO A 16 -5.16 13.23 -10.09
C PRO A 16 -6.68 12.95 -10.02
N CYS A 17 -7.13 11.70 -10.23
CA CYS A 17 -8.53 11.31 -10.05
C CYS A 17 -8.96 11.41 -8.58
N TYR A 18 -8.02 11.33 -7.65
CA TYR A 18 -8.20 11.44 -6.20
C TYR A 18 -7.81 12.83 -5.67
N ARG A 19 -7.86 13.86 -6.53
CA ARG A 19 -7.60 15.28 -6.22
C ARG A 19 -6.13 15.63 -5.93
N ILE A 20 -5.18 14.72 -6.13
CA ILE A 20 -3.73 15.01 -6.03
C ILE A 20 -3.20 15.35 -7.42
N LYS A 21 -3.15 16.64 -7.76
CA LYS A 21 -2.80 17.10 -9.11
C LYS A 21 -1.30 17.29 -9.37
N HIS A 22 -0.52 17.55 -8.32
CA HIS A 22 0.89 17.91 -8.42
C HIS A 22 1.75 17.03 -7.51
N GLY A 23 3.06 16.97 -7.78
CA GLY A 23 4.00 16.26 -6.92
C GLY A 23 3.82 14.75 -6.92
N LEU A 24 3.52 14.13 -8.07
CA LEU A 24 3.21 12.70 -8.18
C LEU A 24 4.40 11.76 -7.88
N THR A 25 5.58 12.31 -7.64
CA THR A 25 6.82 11.59 -7.35
C THR A 25 7.40 11.86 -5.96
N ASN A 26 6.68 12.63 -5.12
CA ASN A 26 7.13 12.90 -3.76
C ASN A 26 6.76 11.74 -2.81
N TRP A 27 7.16 11.87 -1.54
CA TRP A 27 6.92 10.86 -0.52
C TRP A 27 5.41 10.65 -0.24
N THR A 28 4.62 11.72 -0.26
CA THR A 28 3.16 11.65 -0.02
C THR A 28 2.41 10.97 -1.17
N ALA A 29 2.83 11.16 -2.41
CA ALA A 29 2.31 10.45 -3.56
C ALA A 29 2.65 8.97 -3.51
N ALA A 30 3.87 8.60 -3.07
CA ALA A 30 4.22 7.21 -2.85
C ALA A 30 3.36 6.56 -1.77
N TYR A 31 3.09 7.26 -0.66
CA TYR A 31 2.17 6.82 0.39
C TYR A 31 0.75 6.61 -0.14
N ALA A 32 0.21 7.57 -0.88
CA ALA A 32 -1.13 7.49 -1.48
C ALA A 32 -1.25 6.34 -2.49
N ALA A 33 -0.23 6.13 -3.32
CA ALA A 33 -0.17 5.00 -4.26
C ALA A 33 -0.11 3.65 -3.54
N GLY A 34 0.65 3.56 -2.44
CA GLY A 34 0.68 2.41 -1.55
C GLY A 34 -0.72 2.08 -0.99
N LEU A 35 -1.40 3.09 -0.45
CA LEU A 35 -2.74 2.94 0.10
C LEU A 35 -3.73 2.47 -0.97
N LEU A 36 -3.62 3.03 -2.17
CA LEU A 36 -4.50 2.70 -3.29
C LEU A 36 -4.32 1.25 -3.75
N VAL A 37 -3.09 0.75 -3.88
CA VAL A 37 -2.85 -0.67 -4.25
C VAL A 37 -3.28 -1.61 -3.13
N ALA A 38 -3.07 -1.24 -1.86
CA ALA A 38 -3.50 -2.04 -0.71
C ALA A 38 -5.03 -2.23 -0.70
N ARG A 39 -5.79 -1.14 -0.87
CA ARG A 39 -7.26 -1.19 -0.97
C ARG A 39 -7.74 -2.00 -2.17
N ARG A 40 -7.11 -1.84 -3.34
CA ARG A 40 -7.44 -2.64 -4.53
C ARG A 40 -7.20 -4.14 -4.32
N ALA A 41 -6.10 -4.50 -3.66
CA ALA A 41 -5.79 -5.90 -3.36
C ALA A 41 -6.79 -6.50 -2.35
N LEU A 42 -7.11 -5.77 -1.27
CA LEU A 42 -8.06 -6.22 -0.25
C LEU A 42 -9.50 -6.36 -0.80
N LEU A 43 -9.94 -5.44 -1.67
CA LEU A 43 -11.24 -5.53 -2.34
C LEU A 43 -11.33 -6.77 -3.22
N LYS A 44 -10.29 -7.06 -4.02
CA LYS A 44 -10.26 -8.27 -4.85
C LYS A 44 -10.29 -9.57 -4.04
N LEU A 45 -9.73 -9.55 -2.83
CA LEU A 45 -9.70 -10.70 -1.91
C LEU A 45 -10.93 -10.79 -1.01
N GLY A 46 -11.86 -9.83 -1.06
CA GLY A 46 -13.03 -9.79 -0.17
C GLY A 46 -12.68 -9.54 1.31
N LEU A 47 -11.56 -8.86 1.57
CA LEU A 47 -11.03 -8.57 2.91
C LEU A 47 -11.15 -7.09 3.29
N ALA A 48 -11.69 -6.24 2.42
CA ALA A 48 -11.73 -4.79 2.61
C ALA A 48 -12.51 -4.38 3.86
N ASP A 49 -13.66 -5.01 4.13
CA ASP A 49 -14.54 -4.67 5.27
C ASP A 49 -14.01 -5.22 6.59
N LYS A 50 -13.19 -6.28 6.56
CA LYS A 50 -12.62 -6.90 7.76
C LYS A 50 -11.34 -6.22 8.23
N TYR A 51 -10.63 -5.61 7.29
CA TYR A 51 -9.33 -4.99 7.50
C TYR A 51 -9.32 -3.58 6.93
N GLU A 52 -10.01 -2.67 7.62
CA GLU A 52 -10.07 -1.25 7.25
C GLU A 52 -8.77 -0.50 7.52
N GLY A 53 -7.87 -1.06 8.34
CA GLY A 53 -6.61 -0.41 8.68
C GLY A 53 -6.80 0.74 9.67
N VAL A 54 -5.95 1.76 9.58
CA VAL A 54 -6.00 2.94 10.46
C VAL A 54 -6.63 4.11 9.70
N GLU A 55 -7.74 4.65 10.20
CA GLU A 55 -8.44 5.79 9.57
C GLU A 55 -7.70 7.10 9.80
N GLU A 56 -7.35 7.43 11.05
CA GLU A 56 -6.61 8.63 11.40
C GLU A 56 -5.12 8.34 11.57
N ARG A 57 -4.28 9.00 10.76
CA ARG A 57 -2.85 8.69 10.69
C ARG A 57 -2.03 9.59 11.61
N GLU A 58 -1.62 9.06 12.75
CA GLU A 58 -0.66 9.71 13.66
C GLU A 58 0.81 9.44 13.29
N GLY A 59 1.07 8.50 12.38
CA GLY A 59 2.41 8.21 11.87
C GLY A 59 3.16 7.10 12.60
N ASP A 60 2.52 6.45 13.57
CA ASP A 60 3.13 5.36 14.34
C ASP A 60 3.23 4.04 13.57
N LEU A 61 4.12 3.17 14.08
CA LEU A 61 4.31 1.82 13.56
C LEU A 61 3.21 0.89 14.09
N VAL A 62 2.13 0.77 13.33
CA VAL A 62 1.02 -0.13 13.66
C VAL A 62 1.02 -1.34 12.73
N LEU A 63 1.19 -2.54 13.28
CA LEU A 63 1.05 -3.80 12.54
C LEU A 63 -0.40 -4.29 12.64
N THR A 64 -1.01 -4.64 11.50
CA THR A 64 -2.33 -5.26 11.46
C THR A 64 -2.27 -6.65 12.10
N LYS A 65 -3.01 -6.84 13.19
CA LYS A 65 -3.10 -8.13 13.89
C LYS A 65 -4.13 -9.03 13.21
N ALA A 66 -3.95 -10.35 13.37
CA ALA A 66 -4.97 -11.30 12.97
C ALA A 66 -6.23 -11.11 13.82
N ASN A 67 -7.39 -11.31 13.21
CA ASN A 67 -8.65 -11.33 13.95
C ASN A 67 -8.84 -12.74 14.52
N GLU A 68 -9.25 -12.87 15.77
CA GLU A 68 -9.33 -14.17 16.47
C GLU A 68 -10.39 -15.09 15.85
N GLU A 69 -11.41 -14.53 15.20
CA GLU A 69 -12.50 -15.27 14.53
C GLU A 69 -12.54 -15.02 13.01
N GLY A 70 -11.47 -14.48 12.41
CA GLY A 70 -11.44 -14.04 11.01
C GLY A 70 -10.35 -14.67 10.14
N PRO A 71 -10.46 -14.53 8.80
CA PRO A 71 -9.39 -14.91 7.89
C PRO A 71 -8.13 -14.08 8.17
N CYS A 72 -6.96 -14.69 8.08
CA CYS A 72 -5.69 -14.00 8.30
C CYS A 72 -5.52 -12.76 7.41
N PRO A 73 -4.79 -11.72 7.88
CA PRO A 73 -4.54 -10.52 7.09
C PRO A 73 -3.68 -10.85 5.87
N PHE A 74 -3.87 -10.07 4.80
CA PHE A 74 -3.06 -10.21 3.60
C PHE A 74 -1.61 -9.83 3.88
N LYS A 75 -0.69 -10.78 3.68
CA LYS A 75 0.74 -10.58 3.87
C LYS A 75 1.42 -10.39 2.52
N ALA A 76 2.11 -9.26 2.35
CA ALA A 76 2.96 -8.96 1.21
C ALA A 76 4.37 -8.61 1.66
N LEU A 77 5.36 -8.90 0.82
CA LEU A 77 6.75 -8.49 1.00
C LEU A 77 7.04 -7.32 0.06
N ILE A 78 7.89 -6.40 0.51
CA ILE A 78 8.34 -5.30 -0.34
C ILE A 78 9.54 -5.74 -1.17
N ASP A 79 9.46 -5.52 -2.48
CA ASP A 79 10.59 -5.61 -3.40
C ASP A 79 11.07 -4.19 -3.71
N VAL A 80 12.31 -3.87 -3.34
CA VAL A 80 12.93 -2.56 -3.55
C VAL A 80 13.77 -2.50 -4.85
N GLY A 81 13.92 -3.64 -5.54
CA GLY A 81 14.79 -3.78 -6.69
C GLY A 81 16.24 -3.36 -6.39
N LEU A 82 16.80 -2.50 -7.24
CA LEU A 82 18.17 -2.00 -7.11
C LEU A 82 18.27 -0.70 -6.29
N ARG A 83 17.18 -0.25 -5.65
CA ARG A 83 17.18 1.00 -4.89
C ARG A 83 17.94 0.83 -3.57
N THR A 84 18.80 1.78 -3.24
CA THR A 84 19.46 1.81 -1.93
C THR A 84 18.44 2.07 -0.82
N THR A 85 18.51 1.27 0.24
CA THR A 85 17.64 1.40 1.42
C THR A 85 18.23 2.42 2.38
N SER A 86 17.82 3.68 2.26
CA SER A 86 18.15 4.75 3.21
C SER A 86 16.93 5.18 4.01
N THR A 87 17.15 5.79 5.18
CA THR A 87 16.09 6.41 5.97
C THR A 87 15.31 7.42 5.12
N CYS A 88 13.98 7.42 5.26
CA CYS A 88 13.06 8.29 4.51
C CYS A 88 13.01 8.08 2.98
N ALA A 89 13.52 6.96 2.45
CA ALA A 89 13.33 6.64 1.04
C ALA A 89 11.83 6.54 0.67
N CYS A 90 11.45 7.06 -0.50
CA CYS A 90 10.06 7.06 -0.98
C CYS A 90 9.46 5.64 -1.11
N VAL A 91 10.31 4.63 -1.33
CA VAL A 91 9.90 3.21 -1.38
C VAL A 91 9.25 2.78 -0.06
N PHE A 92 9.75 3.27 1.08
CA PHE A 92 9.13 3.00 2.39
C PHE A 92 7.87 3.84 2.64
N GLY A 93 7.68 4.94 1.90
CA GLY A 93 6.41 5.68 1.87
C GLY A 93 5.28 4.80 1.33
N ALA A 94 5.52 4.12 0.20
CA ALA A 94 4.58 3.17 -0.37
C ALA A 94 4.28 1.99 0.57
N MET A 95 5.28 1.50 1.30
CA MET A 95 5.10 0.46 2.32
C MET A 95 4.16 0.88 3.46
N LYS A 96 4.16 2.17 3.82
CA LYS A 96 3.40 2.70 4.95
C LYS A 96 1.93 2.95 4.61
N GLY A 97 1.61 3.11 3.32
CA GLY A 97 0.24 3.26 2.83
C GLY A 97 -0.51 1.93 2.87
N ARG A 98 -0.95 1.49 4.05
CA ARG A 98 -1.77 0.29 4.27
C ARG A 98 -2.91 0.59 5.21
#